data_AF-A0A5J4TKW3-F1
#
_entry.id   AF-A0A5J4TKW3-F1
#
_cell.length_a   1.000
_cell.length_b   1.000
_cell.length_c   1.000
_cell.angle_alpha   90.00
_cell.angle_beta   90.00
_cell.angle_gamma   90.00
#
_symmetry.space_group_name_H-M   'P 1'
#
loop_
_entity.id
_entity.type
_entity.pdbx_description
1 polymer ?
#
loop_
_entity_poly.entity_id
_entity_poly.type
_entity_poly.pdbx_seq_one_letter_code
_entity_poly.pdbx_strand_id
1 'polypeptide(L)'
;MYISDVEALTGFRYCNICHKQAFRIGDPILLTSIRNHLKKYLKNDGKIVKKVIFERFAKPFVPHIFSNKTYMLLLTNNLTHLFEHTQYYITYDIETLEKKVKEKYGDSLLVTVTLIPYAIASTVKCAGGMHSFYYDYRTPNFFDMQLEQLFKEAKQVKKDNKYKDETIPQYFQVPIIGFNSVKFDTSVLIMNLRSKD
;
A
#
# COMPACT_ATOMS: atom_id res chain seq x y z
N MET A 1 -10.20 7.50 -13.72
CA MET A 1 -11.22 6.77 -12.93
C MET A 1 -11.44 7.54 -11.62
N TYR A 2 -12.62 8.10 -11.35
CA TYR A 2 -12.88 8.87 -10.14
C TYR A 2 -13.16 7.91 -8.97
N ILE A 3 -12.30 7.92 -7.95
CA ILE A 3 -12.51 7.15 -6.72
C ILE A 3 -13.37 8.02 -5.79
N SER A 4 -14.69 7.85 -5.87
CA SER A 4 -15.65 8.57 -5.04
C SER A 4 -15.66 8.13 -3.58
N ASP A 5 -15.16 6.91 -3.30
CA ASP A 5 -15.17 6.33 -1.95
C ASP A 5 -13.83 5.64 -1.63
N VAL A 6 -12.94 6.42 -1.03
CA VAL A 6 -11.61 5.96 -0.57
C VAL A 6 -11.75 4.96 0.58
N GLU A 7 -12.80 5.08 1.41
CA GLU A 7 -13.07 4.17 2.52
C GLU A 7 -13.48 2.79 2.01
N ALA A 8 -14.38 2.72 1.01
CA ALA A 8 -14.78 1.47 0.36
C ALA A 8 -13.62 0.82 -0.42
N LEU A 9 -12.80 1.63 -1.09
CA LEU A 9 -11.65 1.12 -1.84
C LEU A 9 -10.59 0.50 -0.92
N THR A 10 -10.31 1.15 0.20
CA THR A 10 -9.23 0.73 1.12
C THR A 10 -9.72 -0.24 2.20
N GLY A 11 -11.01 -0.22 2.53
CA GLY A 11 -11.58 -0.92 3.70
C GLY A 11 -11.18 -0.28 5.04
N PHE A 12 -10.58 0.92 4.99
CA PHE A 12 -10.07 1.64 6.15
C PHE A 12 -10.63 3.06 6.21
N ARG A 13 -11.01 3.47 7.42
CA ARG A 13 -11.31 4.84 7.79
C ARG A 13 -10.06 5.51 8.33
N TYR A 14 -9.67 6.63 7.75
CA TYR A 14 -8.55 7.41 8.24
C TYR A 14 -9.03 8.42 9.28
N CYS A 15 -8.20 8.71 10.28
CA CYS A 15 -8.48 9.78 11.22
C CYS A 15 -8.56 11.12 10.47
N ASN A 16 -9.69 11.80 10.61
CA ASN A 16 -9.94 13.12 10.01
C ASN A 16 -9.12 14.26 10.63
N ILE A 17 -8.46 14.03 11.76
CA ILE A 17 -7.62 15.04 12.43
C ILE A 17 -6.15 14.86 12.04
N CYS A 18 -5.60 13.66 12.24
CA CYS A 18 -4.17 13.46 12.04
C CYS A 18 -3.81 12.98 10.62
N HIS A 19 -4.78 12.46 9.86
CA HIS A 19 -4.62 11.86 8.53
C HIS A 19 -3.53 10.76 8.42
N LYS A 20 -3.01 10.28 9.56
CA LYS A 20 -1.86 9.35 9.65
C LYS A 20 -2.23 8.00 10.26
N GLN A 21 -3.36 7.92 10.96
CA GLN A 21 -3.87 6.68 11.55
C GLN A 21 -5.06 6.17 10.75
N ALA A 22 -5.03 4.89 10.39
CA ALA A 22 -6.12 4.18 9.74
C ALA A 22 -6.78 3.18 10.71
N PHE A 23 -8.08 2.96 10.54
CA PHE A 23 -8.88 2.01 11.30
C PHE A 23 -9.71 1.17 10.36
N ARG A 24 -9.83 -0.13 10.61
CA ARG A 24 -10.59 -1.04 9.73
C ARG A 24 -12.08 -0.84 9.94
N ILE A 25 -12.84 -0.62 8.87
CA ILE A 25 -14.27 -0.24 8.96
C ILE A 25 -15.13 -1.38 9.52
N GLY A 26 -14.76 -2.64 9.26
CA GLY A 26 -15.45 -3.82 9.77
C GLY A 26 -15.05 -4.26 11.19
N ASP A 27 -14.25 -3.48 11.92
CA ASP A 27 -13.86 -3.82 13.29
C ASP A 27 -15.00 -3.49 14.27
N PRO A 28 -15.54 -4.45 15.05
CA PRO A 28 -16.59 -4.18 16.03
C PRO A 28 -16.16 -3.18 17.11
N ILE A 29 -14.86 -2.96 17.30
CA ILE A 29 -14.28 -2.06 18.31
C ILE A 29 -13.86 -0.71 17.69
N LEU A 30 -14.18 -0.46 16.40
CA LEU A 30 -13.78 0.72 15.64
C LEU A 30 -13.95 2.04 16.40
N LEU A 31 -15.15 2.29 16.95
CA LEU A 31 -15.45 3.54 17.68
C LEU A 31 -14.56 3.72 18.92
N THR A 32 -14.31 2.63 19.63
CA THR A 32 -13.44 2.62 20.81
C THR A 32 -11.99 2.85 20.42
N SER A 33 -11.52 2.22 19.34
CA SER A 33 -10.19 2.42 18.78
C SER A 33 -9.96 3.86 18.33
N ILE A 34 -10.94 4.46 17.65
CA ILE A 34 -10.89 5.89 17.26
C ILE A 34 -10.84 6.78 18.51
N ARG A 35 -11.72 6.57 19.50
CA ARG A 35 -11.68 7.36 20.75
C ARG A 35 -10.35 7.21 21.49
N ASN A 36 -9.81 6.01 21.60
CA ASN A 36 -8.54 5.76 22.26
C ASN A 36 -7.37 6.41 21.52
N HIS A 37 -7.40 6.38 20.18
CA HIS A 37 -6.46 7.13 19.37
C HIS A 37 -6.59 8.63 19.62
N LEU A 38 -7.79 9.21 19.59
CA LEU A 38 -8.01 10.63 19.85
C LEU A 38 -7.55 11.05 21.25
N LYS A 39 -7.84 10.24 22.28
CA LYS A 39 -7.33 10.48 23.64
C LYS A 39 -5.80 10.46 23.70
N LYS A 40 -5.15 9.49 23.04
CA LYS A 40 -3.69 9.42 22.94
C LYS A 40 -3.11 10.58 22.12
N TYR A 41 -3.79 10.96 21.05
CA TYR A 41 -3.42 12.06 20.16
C TYR A 41 -3.45 13.39 20.93
N LEU A 42 -4.55 13.67 21.64
CA LEU A 42 -4.70 14.85 22.49
C LEU A 42 -3.70 14.85 23.64
N LYS A 43 -3.50 13.71 24.32
CA LYS A 43 -2.54 13.59 25.44
C LYS A 43 -1.09 13.81 25.02
N ASN A 44 -0.77 13.60 23.75
CA ASN A 44 0.57 13.79 23.20
C ASN A 44 0.67 15.08 22.37
N ASP A 45 -0.18 16.09 22.64
CA ASP A 45 -0.21 17.37 21.92
C ASP A 45 -0.28 17.24 20.39
N GLY A 46 -1.13 16.33 19.93
CA GLY A 46 -1.31 16.04 18.51
C GLY A 46 -0.18 15.20 17.88
N LYS A 47 0.71 14.59 18.68
CA LYS A 47 1.83 13.78 18.18
C LYS A 47 1.58 12.28 18.34
N ILE A 48 1.90 11.52 17.30
CA ILE A 48 1.80 10.05 17.32
C ILE A 48 3.12 9.47 17.84
N VAL A 49 3.14 9.00 19.09
CA VAL A 49 4.28 8.29 19.69
C VAL A 49 4.18 6.79 19.36
N LYS A 50 5.11 6.26 18.56
CA LYS A 50 5.19 4.82 18.23
C LYS A 50 6.11 4.11 19.21
N LYS A 51 5.59 3.11 19.92
CA LYS A 51 6.39 2.14 20.69
C LYS A 51 6.71 0.95 19.79
N VAL A 52 7.98 0.56 19.72
CA VAL A 52 8.41 -0.65 18.99
C VAL A 52 8.12 -1.86 19.90
N ILE A 53 7.36 -2.82 19.38
CA ILE A 53 7.12 -4.10 20.05
C ILE A 53 7.86 -5.15 19.22
N PHE A 54 8.83 -5.81 19.83
CA PHE A 54 9.55 -6.92 19.19
C PHE A 54 8.75 -8.22 19.38
N GLU A 55 8.71 -9.05 18.34
CA GLU A 55 8.18 -10.40 18.50
C GLU A 55 9.13 -11.22 19.39
N ARG A 56 8.56 -12.01 20.31
CA ARG A 56 9.32 -12.80 21.28
C ARG A 56 10.11 -13.96 20.63
N PHE A 57 9.75 -14.34 19.41
CA PHE A 57 10.36 -15.43 18.66
C PHE A 57 10.70 -14.96 17.24
N ALA A 58 11.84 -15.41 16.72
CA ALA A 58 12.22 -15.17 15.34
C ALA A 58 11.27 -15.95 14.42
N LYS A 59 10.40 -15.24 13.70
CA LYS A 59 9.66 -15.81 12.57
C LYS A 59 10.50 -15.66 11.30
N PRO A 60 10.54 -16.68 10.42
CA PRO A 60 11.09 -16.50 9.10
C PRO A 60 10.29 -15.40 8.39
N PHE A 61 10.97 -14.37 7.87
CA PHE A 61 10.32 -13.26 7.20
C PHE A 61 9.91 -13.68 5.78
N VAL A 62 8.76 -14.35 5.69
CA VAL A 62 8.19 -14.81 4.42
C VAL A 62 6.80 -14.19 4.20
N PRO A 63 6.72 -12.84 4.10
CA PRO A 63 5.45 -12.14 4.05
C PRO A 63 4.58 -12.62 2.87
N HIS A 64 5.18 -12.97 1.74
CA HIS A 64 4.44 -13.45 0.56
C HIS A 64 3.75 -14.81 0.76
N ILE A 65 4.14 -15.59 1.78
CA ILE A 65 3.43 -16.82 2.18
C ILE A 65 2.44 -16.52 3.30
N PHE A 66 2.89 -15.86 4.38
CA PHE A 66 2.07 -15.64 5.57
C PHE A 66 0.97 -14.59 5.39
N SER A 67 1.08 -13.68 4.42
CA SER A 67 0.04 -12.69 4.10
C SER A 67 -0.85 -13.09 2.91
N ASN A 68 -0.54 -14.21 2.25
CA ASN A 68 -1.33 -14.70 1.12
C ASN A 68 -2.62 -15.35 1.62
N LYS A 69 -3.75 -14.69 1.33
CA LYS A 69 -5.08 -15.15 1.79
C LYS A 69 -5.47 -16.51 1.19
N THR A 70 -5.07 -16.79 -0.05
CA THR A 70 -5.31 -18.09 -0.70
C THR A 70 -4.57 -19.20 0.03
N TYR A 71 -3.27 -19.00 0.28
CA TYR A 71 -2.46 -19.97 1.01
C TYR A 71 -3.03 -20.22 2.42
N MET A 72 -3.39 -19.17 3.14
CA MET A 72 -3.98 -19.28 4.48
C MET A 72 -5.30 -20.08 4.45
N LEU A 73 -6.18 -19.84 3.47
CA LEU A 73 -7.43 -20.58 3.30
C LEU A 73 -7.18 -22.07 3.01
N LEU A 74 -6.25 -22.38 2.10
CA LEU A 74 -5.91 -23.76 1.77
C LEU A 74 -5.26 -24.48 2.97
N LEU A 75 -4.38 -23.79 3.70
CA LEU A 75 -3.75 -24.30 4.91
C LEU A 75 -4.79 -24.66 5.98
N THR A 76 -5.78 -23.80 6.24
CA THR A 76 -6.83 -24.10 7.24
C THR A 76 -7.71 -25.29 6.88
N ASN A 77 -7.75 -25.69 5.61
CA ASN A 77 -8.56 -26.81 5.12
C ASN A 77 -7.71 -28.07 4.78
N ASN A 78 -6.41 -28.09 5.10
CA ASN A 78 -5.48 -29.16 4.72
C ASN A 78 -5.36 -29.38 3.19
N LEU A 79 -5.57 -28.33 2.40
CA LEU A 79 -5.55 -28.34 0.93
C LEU A 79 -4.30 -27.66 0.36
N THR A 80 -3.19 -27.59 1.10
CA THR A 80 -1.96 -26.89 0.67
C THR A 80 -1.34 -27.45 -0.60
N HIS A 81 -1.57 -28.74 -0.90
CA HIS A 81 -1.12 -29.38 -2.14
C HIS A 81 -1.78 -28.80 -3.41
N LEU A 82 -2.90 -28.09 -3.27
CA LEU A 82 -3.61 -27.40 -4.35
C LEU A 82 -3.10 -25.96 -4.58
N PHE A 83 -2.14 -25.49 -3.77
CA PHE A 83 -1.65 -24.13 -3.91
C PHE A 83 -0.73 -23.98 -5.13
N GLU A 84 -1.13 -23.16 -6.09
CA GLU A 84 -0.24 -22.73 -7.17
C GLU A 84 0.47 -21.41 -6.78
N HIS A 85 1.76 -21.33 -7.06
CA HIS A 85 2.58 -20.17 -6.74
C HIS A 85 2.28 -18.99 -7.68
N THR A 86 2.33 -17.78 -7.14
CA THR A 86 2.17 -16.56 -7.93
C THR A 86 3.43 -16.30 -8.76
N GLN A 87 3.30 -16.30 -10.10
CA GLN A 87 4.43 -16.18 -11.03
C GLN A 87 4.61 -14.76 -11.57
N TYR A 88 3.50 -14.02 -11.68
CA TYR A 88 3.44 -12.73 -12.35
C TYR A 88 3.26 -11.60 -11.34
N TYR A 89 3.92 -10.48 -11.56
CA TYR A 89 3.98 -9.38 -10.60
C TYR A 89 4.34 -8.07 -11.29
N ILE A 90 4.14 -6.97 -10.57
CA ILE A 90 4.58 -5.64 -10.99
C ILE A 90 5.61 -5.16 -9.99
N THR A 91 6.74 -4.64 -10.45
CA THR A 91 7.67 -3.89 -9.61
C THR A 91 7.60 -2.41 -9.94
N TYR A 92 7.90 -1.56 -8.96
CA TYR A 92 8.07 -0.14 -9.20
C TYR A 92 9.16 0.46 -8.33
N ASP A 93 9.73 1.54 -8.83
CA ASP A 93 10.65 2.39 -8.10
C ASP A 93 10.28 3.86 -8.30
N ILE A 94 10.42 4.66 -7.25
CA ILE A 94 10.09 6.08 -7.22
C ILE A 94 11.37 6.85 -6.97
N GLU A 95 11.81 7.59 -7.97
CA GLU A 95 12.88 8.56 -7.80
C GLU A 95 12.34 9.82 -7.13
N THR A 96 13.10 10.36 -6.18
CA THR A 96 12.67 11.51 -5.37
C THR A 96 13.68 12.63 -5.39
N LEU A 97 13.20 13.85 -5.21
CA LEU A 97 14.02 15.03 -5.01
C LEU A 97 13.74 15.66 -3.66
N GLU A 98 14.78 16.25 -3.09
CA GLU A 98 14.69 17.03 -1.87
C GLU A 98 14.08 18.41 -2.16
N LYS A 99 12.92 18.66 -1.57
CA LYS A 99 12.33 20.00 -1.50
C LYS A 99 12.66 20.60 -0.14
N LYS A 100 13.51 21.63 -0.12
CA LYS A 100 13.80 22.38 1.09
C LYS A 100 12.51 23.04 1.59
N VAL A 101 12.13 22.71 2.83
CA VAL A 101 11.01 23.29 3.56
C VAL A 101 11.55 23.81 4.90
N LYS A 102 10.87 24.75 5.55
CA LYS A 102 11.26 25.20 6.90
C LYS A 102 10.03 25.14 7.80
N GLU A 103 9.53 23.92 8.00
CA GLU A 103 8.31 23.69 8.76
C GLU A 103 8.67 23.29 10.19
N LYS A 104 8.20 24.06 11.17
CA LYS A 104 8.36 23.73 12.60
C LYS A 104 7.20 22.87 13.08
N TYR A 105 7.50 21.81 13.80
CA TYR A 105 6.55 20.89 14.43
C TYR A 105 6.73 20.89 15.96
N GLY A 106 6.09 21.85 16.62
CA GLY A 106 6.28 22.13 18.04
C GLY A 106 7.65 22.78 18.32
N ASP A 107 8.05 22.81 19.58
CA ASP A 107 9.18 23.65 20.02
C ASP A 107 10.56 23.15 19.59
N SER A 108 10.70 21.87 19.25
CA SER A 108 12.01 21.22 19.06
C SER A 108 12.24 20.55 17.70
N LEU A 109 11.23 20.45 16.84
CA LEU A 109 11.37 19.79 15.53
C LEU A 109 11.23 20.79 14.39
N LEU A 110 12.25 20.83 13.53
CA LEU A 110 12.25 21.56 12.27
C LEU A 110 12.42 20.55 11.15
N VAL A 111 11.42 20.43 10.28
CA VAL A 111 11.54 19.71 9.01
C VAL A 111 12.16 20.69 8.02
N THR A 112 13.41 20.43 7.66
CA THR A 112 14.19 21.23 6.72
C THR A 112 14.06 20.77 5.27
N VAL A 113 13.61 19.52 5.06
CA VAL A 113 13.52 18.88 3.76
C VAL A 113 12.33 17.91 3.73
N THR A 114 11.60 17.92 2.61
CA THR A 114 10.56 16.94 2.28
C THR A 114 10.92 16.31 0.94
N LEU A 115 10.74 15.00 0.81
CA LEU A 115 10.94 14.29 -0.46
C LEU A 115 9.69 14.44 -1.32
N ILE A 116 9.88 14.93 -2.54
CA ILE A 116 8.85 14.95 -3.58
C ILE A 116 9.21 13.92 -4.64
N PRO A 117 8.22 13.16 -5.14
CA PRO A 117 8.48 12.21 -6.22
C PRO A 117 8.74 12.95 -7.54
N TYR A 118 9.72 12.46 -8.28
CA TYR A 118 10.26 13.07 -9.49
C TYR A 118 10.04 12.21 -10.73
N ALA A 119 10.25 10.90 -10.60
CA ALA A 119 9.97 9.93 -11.64
C ALA A 119 9.53 8.61 -11.00
N ILE A 120 8.79 7.81 -11.77
CA ILE A 120 8.36 6.48 -11.37
C ILE A 120 8.62 5.56 -12.54
N ALA A 121 9.33 4.48 -12.30
CA ALA A 121 9.52 3.40 -13.24
C ALA A 121 8.80 2.16 -12.73
N SER A 122 8.16 1.42 -13.63
CA SER A 122 7.54 0.14 -13.32
C SER A 122 7.92 -0.91 -14.35
N THR A 123 8.06 -2.14 -13.87
CA THR A 123 8.28 -3.31 -14.71
C THR A 123 7.21 -4.33 -14.41
N VAL A 124 6.59 -4.86 -15.46
CA VAL A 124 5.52 -5.83 -15.40
C VAL A 124 6.06 -7.15 -15.90
N LYS A 125 5.91 -8.19 -15.07
CA LYS A 125 6.16 -9.58 -15.47
C LYS A 125 4.81 -10.27 -15.67
N CYS A 126 4.50 -10.61 -16.92
CA CYS A 126 3.28 -11.31 -17.35
C CYS A 126 3.62 -12.62 -18.07
N ALA A 127 2.58 -13.40 -18.42
CA ALA A 127 2.75 -14.64 -19.19
C ALA A 127 3.36 -14.38 -20.57
N GLY A 128 3.00 -13.25 -21.19
CA GLY A 128 3.50 -12.83 -22.52
C GLY A 128 4.91 -12.26 -22.53
N GLY A 129 5.56 -12.07 -21.38
CA GLY A 129 6.91 -11.51 -21.31
C GLY A 129 7.08 -10.49 -20.19
N MET A 130 8.10 -9.64 -20.35
CA MET A 130 8.39 -8.56 -19.42
C MET A 130 8.47 -7.25 -20.21
N HIS A 131 7.82 -6.21 -19.70
CA HIS A 131 7.89 -4.87 -20.24
C HIS A 131 7.92 -3.83 -19.14
N SER A 132 8.42 -2.65 -19.46
CA SER A 132 8.57 -1.56 -18.50
C SER A 132 7.94 -0.29 -19.04
N PHE A 133 7.47 0.55 -18.15
CA PHE A 133 6.97 1.88 -18.44
C PHE A 133 7.45 2.85 -17.35
N TYR A 134 7.62 4.11 -17.72
CA TYR A 134 8.02 5.14 -16.76
C TYR A 134 7.32 6.46 -17.09
N TYR A 135 7.12 7.27 -16.06
CA TYR A 135 6.75 8.67 -16.23
C TYR A 135 7.54 9.54 -15.26
N ASP A 136 7.74 10.80 -15.63
CA ASP A 136 8.45 11.78 -14.82
C ASP A 136 7.75 13.12 -14.82
N TYR A 137 8.25 14.03 -13.98
CA TYR A 137 7.71 15.37 -13.76
C TYR A 137 7.53 16.24 -15.03
N ARG A 138 8.18 15.91 -16.15
CA ARG A 138 8.00 16.63 -17.43
C ARG A 138 6.63 16.35 -18.04
N THR A 139 6.02 15.22 -17.69
CA THR A 139 4.69 14.85 -18.14
C THR A 139 3.64 15.43 -17.18
N PRO A 140 2.69 16.26 -17.68
CA PRO A 140 1.58 16.74 -16.85
C PRO A 140 0.79 15.56 -16.27
N ASN A 141 0.47 15.62 -14.97
CA ASN A 141 -0.24 14.56 -14.24
C ASN A 141 0.44 13.17 -14.36
N PHE A 142 1.77 13.11 -14.42
CA PHE A 142 2.50 11.85 -14.57
C PHE A 142 2.14 10.76 -13.54
N PHE A 143 1.82 11.16 -12.30
CA PHE A 143 1.34 10.24 -11.27
C PHE A 143 0.00 9.60 -11.61
N ASP A 144 -0.94 10.40 -12.13
CA ASP A 144 -2.26 9.90 -12.51
C ASP A 144 -2.11 8.91 -13.68
N MET A 145 -1.29 9.26 -14.68
CA MET A 145 -0.98 8.38 -15.81
C MET A 145 -0.30 7.08 -15.36
N GLN A 146 0.66 7.16 -14.43
CA GLN A 146 1.31 6.00 -13.83
C GLN A 146 0.30 5.09 -13.14
N LEU A 147 -0.60 5.65 -12.31
CA LEU A 147 -1.62 4.87 -11.61
C LEU A 147 -2.61 4.22 -12.60
N GLU A 148 -3.06 4.93 -13.61
CA GLU A 148 -3.96 4.38 -14.63
C GLU A 148 -3.32 3.23 -15.41
N GLN A 149 -2.05 3.38 -15.79
CA GLN A 149 -1.31 2.29 -16.44
C GLN A 149 -1.13 1.11 -15.48
N LEU A 150 -0.74 1.36 -14.23
CA LEU A 150 -0.59 0.33 -13.21
C LEU A 150 -1.88 -0.50 -13.02
N PHE A 151 -3.05 0.13 -13.00
CA PHE A 151 -4.33 -0.58 -12.90
C PHE A 151 -4.67 -1.40 -14.14
N LYS A 152 -4.31 -0.94 -15.34
CA LYS A 152 -4.48 -1.73 -16.58
C LYS A 152 -3.60 -2.98 -16.55
N GLU A 153 -2.34 -2.82 -16.20
CA GLU A 153 -1.37 -3.91 -16.09
C GLU A 153 -1.76 -4.89 -14.99
N ALA A 154 -2.25 -4.39 -13.84
CA ALA A 154 -2.72 -5.24 -12.75
C ALA A 154 -3.88 -6.14 -13.15
N LYS A 155 -4.78 -5.70 -14.05
CA LYS A 155 -5.84 -6.56 -14.58
C LYS A 155 -5.27 -7.72 -15.41
N GLN A 156 -4.25 -7.46 -16.20
CA GLN A 156 -3.58 -8.49 -16.99
C GLN A 156 -2.82 -9.47 -16.09
N VAL A 157 -2.01 -8.97 -15.15
CA VAL A 157 -1.29 -9.81 -14.17
C VAL A 157 -2.25 -10.66 -13.35
N LYS A 158 -3.42 -10.11 -12.97
CA LYS A 158 -4.47 -10.86 -12.28
C LYS A 158 -4.99 -12.02 -13.13
N LYS A 159 -5.21 -11.79 -14.43
CA LYS A 159 -5.66 -12.84 -15.35
C LYS A 159 -4.60 -13.93 -15.50
N ASP A 160 -3.34 -13.54 -15.66
CA ASP A 160 -2.23 -14.47 -15.86
C ASP A 160 -1.93 -15.32 -14.60
N ASN A 161 -2.19 -14.77 -13.40
CA ASN A 161 -2.03 -15.50 -12.13
C ASN A 161 -3.26 -16.33 -11.72
N LYS A 162 -4.34 -16.35 -12.51
CA LYS A 162 -5.54 -17.15 -12.18
C LYS A 162 -5.20 -18.64 -12.25
N TYR A 163 -5.61 -19.40 -11.23
CA TYR A 163 -5.44 -20.87 -11.24
C TYR A 163 -6.17 -21.50 -12.43
N LYS A 164 -5.59 -22.56 -12.99
CA LYS A 164 -6.21 -23.27 -14.12
C LYS A 164 -7.49 -23.98 -13.70
N ASP A 165 -7.49 -24.54 -12.49
CA ASP A 165 -8.67 -25.14 -11.88
C ASP A 165 -9.48 -24.06 -11.14
N GLU A 166 -10.64 -23.72 -11.70
CA GLU A 166 -11.54 -22.71 -11.15
C GLU A 166 -12.29 -23.17 -9.88
N THR A 167 -12.23 -24.46 -9.54
CA THR A 167 -12.86 -25.00 -8.32
C THR A 167 -12.04 -24.69 -7.07
N ILE A 168 -10.75 -24.39 -7.23
CA ILE A 168 -9.86 -24.04 -6.13
C ILE A 168 -10.13 -22.58 -5.73
N PRO A 169 -10.49 -22.30 -4.46
CA PRO A 169 -10.79 -20.95 -4.02
C PRO A 169 -9.52 -20.09 -4.02
N GLN A 170 -9.51 -19.03 -4.84
CA GLN A 170 -8.39 -18.11 -4.98
C GLN A 170 -8.78 -16.67 -4.64
N TYR A 171 -7.98 -16.01 -3.79
CA TYR A 171 -8.01 -14.56 -3.64
C TYR A 171 -7.18 -13.90 -4.74
N PHE A 172 -7.82 -13.02 -5.51
CA PHE A 172 -7.21 -12.32 -6.64
C PHE A 172 -6.32 -11.14 -6.23
N GLN A 173 -5.25 -11.41 -5.50
CA GLN A 173 -4.24 -10.41 -5.17
C GLN A 173 -3.19 -10.32 -6.29
N VAL A 174 -2.91 -9.10 -6.73
CA VAL A 174 -1.82 -8.81 -7.66
C VAL A 174 -0.61 -8.38 -6.85
N PRO A 175 0.54 -9.08 -6.93
CA PRO A 175 1.75 -8.65 -6.25
C PRO A 175 2.29 -7.38 -6.91
N ILE A 176 2.36 -6.31 -6.12
CA ILE A 176 3.02 -5.05 -6.50
C ILE A 176 4.15 -4.80 -5.51
N ILE A 177 5.39 -4.74 -6.01
CA ILE A 177 6.61 -4.71 -5.20
C ILE A 177 7.29 -3.36 -5.40
N GLY A 178 7.33 -2.54 -4.35
CA GLY A 178 8.11 -1.31 -4.31
C GLY A 178 9.52 -1.57 -3.77
N PHE A 179 10.55 -0.96 -4.38
CA PHE A 179 11.93 -1.05 -3.88
C PHE A 179 12.25 -0.04 -2.78
N ASN A 180 11.41 0.98 -2.62
CA ASN A 180 11.57 2.03 -1.63
C ASN A 180 10.93 1.66 -0.28
N SER A 181 11.06 2.58 0.68
CA SER A 181 10.42 2.42 1.99
C SER A 181 8.90 2.31 1.82
N VAL A 182 8.33 1.18 2.26
CA VAL A 182 6.87 0.94 2.26
C VAL A 182 6.10 2.15 2.84
N LYS A 183 6.62 2.81 3.88
CA LYS A 183 5.97 3.99 4.49
C LYS A 183 5.98 5.21 3.56
N PHE A 184 7.08 5.44 2.86
CA PHE A 184 7.21 6.52 1.91
C PHE A 184 6.28 6.29 0.71
N ASP A 185 6.41 5.15 0.05
CA ASP A 185 5.63 4.82 -1.14
C ASP A 185 4.12 4.84 -0.84
N THR A 186 3.71 4.26 0.30
CA THR A 186 2.31 4.29 0.74
C THR A 186 1.82 5.72 0.93
N SER A 187 2.66 6.61 1.50
CA SER A 187 2.28 8.01 1.71
C SER A 187 2.11 8.74 0.38
N VAL A 188 3.04 8.53 -0.56
CA VAL A 188 3.00 9.13 -1.90
C VAL A 188 1.79 8.64 -2.68
N LEU A 189 1.55 7.33 -2.71
CA LEU A 189 0.41 6.73 -3.40
C LEU A 189 -0.92 7.24 -2.81
N ILE A 190 -1.07 7.27 -1.49
CA ILE A 190 -2.31 7.74 -0.85
C ILE A 190 -2.57 9.22 -1.13
N MET A 191 -1.54 10.07 -1.13
CA MET A 191 -1.71 11.49 -1.46
C MET A 191 -2.24 11.70 -2.88
N ASN A 192 -1.82 10.85 -3.83
CA ASN A 192 -2.19 10.93 -5.23
C ASN A 192 -3.44 10.10 -5.59
N LEU A 193 -3.93 9.22 -4.70
CA LEU A 193 -5.19 8.49 -4.86
C LEU A 193 -6.42 9.30 -4.43
N ARG A 194 -6.25 10.54 -3.97
CA ARG A 194 -7.37 11.42 -3.58
C ARG A 194 -8.22 11.74 -4.81
N SER A 195 -9.55 11.69 -4.65
CA SER A 195 -10.48 12.26 -5.62
C SER A 195 -10.09 13.72 -5.87
N LYS A 196 -9.90 14.09 -7.14
CA LYS A 196 -10.03 15.50 -7.53
C LYS A 196 -11.53 15.77 -7.47
N ASP A 197 -11.96 16.43 -6.40
CA ASP A 197 -13.31 16.99 -6.27
C ASP A 197 -13.69 17.81 -7.52
#